data_AF-A0A2N0S3H2-F1
#
_entry.id   AF-A0A2N0S3H2-F1
#
_cell.length_a   1.000
_cell.length_b   1.000
_cell.length_c   1.000
_cell.angle_alpha   90.00
_cell.angle_beta   90.00
_cell.angle_gamma   90.00
#
_symmetry.space_group_name_H-M   'P 1'
#
loop_
_entity.id
_entity.type
_entity.pdbx_description
1 polymer ?
#
loop_
_entity_poly.entity_id
_entity_poly.type
_entity_poly.pdbx_seq_one_letter_code
_entity_poly.pdbx_strand_id
1 'polypeptide(L)'
;MNGLFPKDTIKITAETVGVTNLKDKVAAALANDVEYRVHEIIQEANKFMRHSKRTRLTGEDINNALRVRNVDPLYGFSLNDNSKFQRITNNQHDLFYVEDDEWEFESVISSAMPRVPTDVSFSAHWLAVEGVQPAIPHNPTPPPPLEEESKMEARKKYVPKNDDLQVKAGLPVTNNVEVKPLVQHVLSMEHQIFYEKVTKAMKSEDSRDSKTKVNVLNNLEHDTGLAQLLPYFIQFICEQIGIHVRKNFNVLEPMLKMAEALINNKSLYLEPYLHNLMPAILTCVVRRKLGLSMGEKHWSLRELAARILAKICDRYGGSYNTLQPRITRNLMSCFMDTSKSLYTHYGCIVAMGALGREVIRTILVPNLKTYGDLLSTYANDIDPIKRDAAARCYNTIVDKLAKLKETVDPLIDIELQKTPIDDLRERLEDKIGKYFADGVLRQIGDEHVIMAIINS
;
A
#
# COMPACT_ATOMS: atom_id res chain seq x y z
N MET A 1 -0.76 35.54 -53.26
CA MET A 1 -0.98 34.86 -51.98
C MET A 1 -2.42 34.41 -51.99
N ASN A 2 -2.67 33.14 -52.32
CA ASN A 2 -4.02 32.59 -52.19
C ASN A 2 -4.15 32.17 -50.73
N GLY A 3 -4.84 32.99 -49.93
CA GLY A 3 -5.28 32.61 -48.60
C GLY A 3 -6.20 31.39 -48.68
N LEU A 4 -6.38 30.69 -47.55
CA LEU A 4 -7.24 29.51 -47.47
C LEU A 4 -8.72 29.88 -47.71
N PHE A 5 -9.08 31.15 -47.48
CA PHE A 5 -10.43 31.66 -47.65
C PHE A 5 -10.68 32.20 -49.09
N PRO A 6 -11.64 31.64 -49.85
CA PRO A 6 -11.91 32.08 -51.22
C PRO A 6 -12.46 33.51 -51.29
N LYS A 7 -11.96 34.31 -52.25
CA LYS A 7 -12.50 35.63 -52.55
C LYS A 7 -13.96 35.59 -53.02
N ASP A 8 -14.38 34.46 -53.60
CA ASP A 8 -15.74 34.26 -54.13
C ASP A 8 -16.76 34.17 -52.98
N THR A 9 -16.39 33.57 -51.84
CA THR A 9 -17.24 33.52 -50.64
C THR A 9 -17.57 34.93 -50.13
N ILE A 10 -16.63 35.87 -50.22
CA ILE A 10 -16.84 37.26 -49.80
C ILE A 10 -17.72 38.04 -50.78
N LYS A 11 -17.63 37.73 -52.07
CA LYS A 11 -18.53 38.32 -53.07
C LYS A 11 -19.96 37.83 -52.85
N ILE A 12 -20.14 36.53 -52.59
CA ILE A 12 -21.45 35.95 -52.30
C ILE A 12 -22.06 36.57 -51.02
N THR A 13 -21.27 36.76 -49.95
CA THR A 13 -21.79 37.42 -48.74
C THR A 13 -22.02 38.93 -48.93
N ALA A 14 -21.32 39.59 -49.85
CA ALA A 14 -21.61 40.97 -50.20
C ALA A 14 -22.92 41.09 -51.00
N GLU A 15 -23.21 40.13 -51.88
CA GLU A 15 -24.44 40.05 -52.65
C GLU A 15 -25.67 39.81 -51.75
N THR A 16 -25.56 39.00 -50.69
CA THR A 16 -26.67 38.81 -49.72
C THR A 16 -27.03 40.08 -48.95
N VAL A 17 -26.06 40.98 -48.77
CA VAL A 17 -26.26 42.31 -48.16
C VAL A 17 -26.75 43.34 -49.20
N GLY A 18 -26.77 43.00 -50.50
CA GLY A 18 -27.23 43.87 -51.58
C GLY A 18 -26.12 44.67 -52.28
N VAL A 19 -24.84 44.35 -52.03
CA VAL A 19 -23.69 44.99 -52.70
C VAL A 19 -23.26 44.14 -53.89
N THR A 20 -23.72 44.52 -55.09
CA THR A 20 -23.58 43.70 -56.31
C THR A 20 -22.24 43.81 -57.04
N ASN A 21 -21.43 44.85 -56.77
CA ASN A 21 -20.21 45.10 -57.57
C ASN A 21 -18.98 45.38 -56.70
N LEU A 22 -18.54 44.37 -55.94
CA LEU A 22 -17.35 44.44 -55.10
C LEU A 22 -16.06 44.21 -55.92
N LYS A 23 -15.11 45.17 -55.87
CA LYS A 23 -13.81 45.04 -56.55
C LYS A 23 -12.99 43.87 -56.01
N ASP A 24 -12.40 43.08 -56.90
CA ASP A 24 -11.57 41.90 -56.56
C ASP A 24 -10.45 42.18 -55.54
N LYS A 25 -9.82 43.37 -55.61
CA LYS A 25 -8.77 43.76 -54.66
C LYS A 25 -9.29 43.90 -53.22
N VAL A 26 -10.53 44.39 -53.07
CA VAL A 26 -11.17 44.57 -51.75
C VAL A 26 -11.60 43.22 -51.20
N ALA A 27 -12.20 42.37 -52.03
CA ALA A 27 -12.57 41.01 -51.66
C ALA A 27 -11.35 40.19 -51.18
N ALA A 28 -10.22 40.30 -51.89
CA ALA A 28 -8.99 39.61 -51.50
C ALA A 28 -8.39 40.13 -50.18
N ALA A 29 -8.43 41.44 -49.93
CA ALA A 29 -7.95 42.00 -48.68
C ALA A 29 -8.83 41.59 -47.48
N LEU A 30 -10.15 41.60 -47.66
CA LEU A 30 -11.10 41.16 -46.64
C LEU A 30 -10.96 39.65 -46.34
N ALA A 31 -10.68 38.83 -47.36
CA ALA A 31 -10.43 37.39 -47.18
C ALA A 31 -9.25 37.12 -46.26
N ASN A 32 -8.15 37.85 -46.45
CA ASN A 32 -6.97 37.71 -45.61
C ASN A 32 -7.23 38.17 -44.16
N ASP A 33 -8.02 39.22 -43.96
CA ASP A 33 -8.38 39.69 -42.61
C ASP A 33 -9.29 38.69 -41.89
N VAL A 34 -10.31 38.15 -42.57
CA VAL A 34 -11.19 37.10 -42.03
C VAL A 34 -10.37 35.86 -41.64
N GLU A 35 -9.46 35.44 -42.51
CA GLU A 35 -8.57 34.32 -42.23
C GLU A 35 -7.70 34.57 -40.99
N TYR A 36 -7.14 35.78 -40.84
CA TYR A 36 -6.38 36.16 -39.64
C TYR A 36 -7.23 36.06 -38.37
N ARG A 37 -8.48 36.56 -38.41
CA ARG A 37 -9.42 36.49 -37.27
C ARG A 37 -9.78 35.06 -36.90
N VAL A 38 -9.99 34.18 -37.88
CA VAL A 38 -10.27 32.76 -37.64
C VAL A 38 -9.09 32.09 -36.94
N HIS A 39 -7.86 32.33 -37.41
CA HIS A 39 -6.66 31.80 -36.75
C HIS A 39 -6.52 32.31 -35.31
N GLU A 40 -6.81 33.59 -35.09
CA GLU A 40 -6.77 34.21 -33.76
C GLU A 40 -7.75 33.55 -32.78
N ILE A 41 -8.99 33.28 -33.21
CA ILE A 41 -10.01 32.58 -32.40
C ILE A 41 -9.57 31.13 -32.12
N ILE A 42 -9.08 30.41 -33.13
CA ILE A 42 -8.62 29.02 -32.97
C ILE A 42 -7.43 28.94 -31.99
N GLN A 43 -6.52 29.91 -32.02
CA GLN A 43 -5.41 29.96 -31.08
C GLN A 43 -5.88 30.15 -29.64
N GLU A 44 -6.84 31.04 -29.38
CA GLU A 44 -7.43 31.19 -28.04
C GLU A 44 -8.20 29.94 -27.61
N ALA A 45 -8.97 29.33 -28.51
CA ALA A 45 -9.72 28.11 -28.22
C ALA A 45 -8.78 26.93 -27.88
N ASN A 46 -7.63 26.82 -28.56
CA ASN A 46 -6.60 25.83 -28.22
C ASN A 46 -6.02 26.02 -26.82
N LYS A 47 -5.91 27.27 -26.33
CA LYS A 47 -5.49 27.53 -24.95
C LYS A 47 -6.54 27.00 -23.97
N PHE A 48 -7.83 27.27 -24.21
CA PHE A 48 -8.92 26.72 -23.39
C PHE A 48 -8.95 25.20 -23.38
N MET A 49 -8.75 24.56 -24.53
CA MET A 49 -8.65 23.10 -24.64
C MET A 49 -7.50 22.53 -23.80
N ARG A 50 -6.31 23.14 -23.90
CA ARG A 50 -5.12 22.71 -23.16
C ARG A 50 -5.26 22.94 -21.66
N HIS A 51 -5.84 24.07 -21.24
CA HIS A 51 -6.13 24.36 -19.84
C HIS A 51 -7.19 23.40 -19.26
N SER A 52 -8.10 22.91 -20.10
CA SER A 52 -9.08 21.88 -19.74
C SER A 52 -8.49 20.46 -19.73
N LYS A 53 -7.20 20.27 -20.01
CA LYS A 53 -6.50 18.97 -20.11
C LYS A 53 -7.12 18.00 -21.14
N ARG A 54 -7.76 18.55 -22.18
CA ARG A 54 -8.34 17.77 -23.28
C ARG A 54 -7.44 17.85 -24.51
N THR A 55 -7.57 16.87 -25.40
CA THR A 55 -6.86 16.83 -26.70
C THR A 55 -7.79 17.07 -27.88
N ARG A 56 -9.11 17.09 -27.66
CA ARG A 56 -10.14 17.38 -28.66
C ARG A 56 -10.74 18.75 -28.39
N LEU A 57 -10.74 19.61 -29.40
CA LEU A 57 -11.36 20.93 -29.36
C LEU A 57 -12.88 20.79 -29.41
N THR A 58 -13.59 21.48 -28.52
CA THR A 58 -15.05 21.46 -28.45
C THR A 58 -15.66 22.81 -28.79
N GLY A 59 -16.94 22.84 -29.16
CA GLY A 59 -17.66 24.10 -29.45
C GLY A 59 -17.67 25.08 -28.26
N GLU A 60 -17.64 24.55 -27.03
CA GLU A 60 -17.50 25.36 -25.81
C GLU A 60 -16.16 26.10 -25.75
N ASP A 61 -15.06 25.47 -26.19
CA ASP A 61 -13.74 26.11 -26.20
C ASP A 61 -13.72 27.31 -27.18
N ILE A 62 -14.41 27.18 -28.32
CA ILE A 62 -14.58 28.25 -29.30
C ILE A 62 -15.48 29.35 -28.75
N ASN A 63 -16.61 29.01 -28.12
CA ASN A 63 -17.50 29.99 -27.50
C ASN A 63 -16.82 30.77 -26.36
N ASN A 64 -15.94 30.12 -25.59
CA ASN A 64 -15.11 30.80 -24.60
C ASN A 64 -14.07 31.72 -25.24
N ALA A 65 -13.46 31.30 -26.36
CA ALA A 65 -12.56 32.15 -27.14
C ALA A 65 -13.27 33.40 -27.70
N LEU A 66 -14.49 33.25 -28.23
CA LEU A 66 -15.31 34.35 -28.73
C LEU A 66 -15.63 35.35 -27.62
N ARG A 67 -16.03 34.86 -26.43
CA ARG A 67 -16.30 35.70 -25.25
C ARG A 67 -15.08 36.53 -24.83
N VAL A 68 -13.88 35.93 -24.80
CA VAL A 68 -12.65 36.66 -24.46
C VAL A 68 -12.33 37.74 -25.49
N ARG A 69 -12.68 37.51 -26.75
CA ARG A 69 -12.50 38.49 -27.84
C ARG A 69 -13.64 39.51 -27.96
N ASN A 70 -14.59 39.50 -27.02
CA ASN A 70 -15.79 40.34 -27.06
C ASN A 70 -16.60 40.17 -28.35
N VAL A 71 -16.63 38.95 -28.89
CA VAL A 71 -17.49 38.55 -30.00
C VAL A 71 -18.67 37.78 -29.43
N ASP A 72 -19.84 37.99 -30.01
CA ASP A 72 -21.05 37.29 -29.60
C ASP A 72 -20.89 35.76 -29.75
N PRO A 73 -21.32 34.97 -28.75
CA PRO A 73 -21.22 33.52 -28.81
C PRO A 73 -22.15 32.95 -29.88
N LEU A 74 -21.72 31.87 -30.51
CA LEU A 74 -22.51 31.15 -31.50
C LEU A 74 -23.39 30.12 -30.79
N TYR A 75 -24.69 30.31 -30.87
CA TYR A 75 -25.71 29.39 -30.33
C TYR A 75 -26.06 28.32 -31.37
N GLY A 76 -26.58 27.18 -30.90
CA GLY A 76 -26.99 26.05 -31.75
C GLY A 76 -25.94 24.94 -31.89
N PHE A 77 -24.66 25.21 -31.60
CA PHE A 77 -23.60 24.21 -31.72
C PHE A 77 -23.37 23.44 -30.41
N SER A 78 -24.03 22.29 -30.26
CA SER A 78 -23.87 21.39 -29.10
C SER A 78 -23.05 20.14 -29.47
N LEU A 79 -22.44 19.48 -28.47
CA LEU A 79 -21.59 18.29 -28.66
C LEU A 79 -22.29 17.09 -29.32
N ASN A 80 -23.62 17.05 -29.31
CA ASN A 80 -24.43 16.00 -29.93
C ASN A 80 -24.91 16.34 -31.34
N ASP A 81 -24.62 17.55 -31.84
CA ASP A 81 -25.06 17.96 -33.16
C ASP A 81 -24.08 17.45 -34.23
N ASN A 82 -24.54 16.50 -35.03
CA ASN A 82 -23.81 15.94 -36.16
C ASN A 82 -24.37 16.52 -37.46
N SER A 83 -24.41 17.84 -37.59
CA SER A 83 -24.90 18.50 -38.80
C SER A 83 -24.09 18.05 -40.01
N LYS A 84 -24.76 17.41 -40.98
CA LYS A 84 -24.12 16.91 -42.21
C LYS A 84 -24.29 17.96 -43.30
N PHE A 85 -23.16 18.47 -43.81
CA PHE A 85 -23.18 19.35 -44.97
C PHE A 85 -23.55 18.55 -46.23
N GLN A 86 -24.66 18.92 -46.89
CA GLN A 86 -25.06 18.35 -48.16
C GLN A 86 -24.61 19.24 -49.31
N ARG A 87 -24.06 18.62 -50.36
CA ARG A 87 -23.58 19.32 -51.55
C ARG A 87 -24.62 19.28 -52.67
N ILE A 88 -25.10 20.44 -53.11
CA ILE A 88 -25.87 20.60 -54.33
C ILE A 88 -24.92 21.09 -55.41
N THR A 89 -24.74 20.31 -56.47
CA THR A 89 -23.91 20.71 -57.61
C THR A 89 -24.81 21.42 -58.61
N ASN A 90 -24.63 22.74 -58.77
CA ASN A 90 -25.27 23.50 -59.85
C ASN A 90 -24.20 23.85 -60.90
N ASN A 91 -24.57 23.97 -62.19
CA ASN A 91 -23.65 23.98 -63.35
C ASN A 91 -22.50 25.02 -63.35
N GLN A 92 -22.40 25.92 -62.37
CA GLN A 92 -21.33 26.92 -62.25
C GLN A 92 -20.63 27.00 -60.88
N HIS A 93 -21.24 26.54 -59.78
CA HIS A 93 -20.66 26.60 -58.42
C HIS A 93 -21.15 25.45 -57.53
N ASP A 94 -20.25 24.92 -56.67
CA ASP A 94 -20.59 23.95 -55.63
C ASP A 94 -21.24 24.69 -54.45
N LEU A 95 -22.52 24.41 -54.19
CA LEU A 95 -23.27 24.97 -53.05
C LEU A 95 -23.38 23.90 -51.96
N PHE A 96 -23.05 24.27 -50.73
CA PHE A 96 -23.22 23.42 -49.56
C PHE A 96 -24.29 24.04 -48.66
N TYR A 97 -25.24 23.22 -48.22
CA TYR A 97 -26.26 23.63 -47.26
C TYR A 97 -26.32 22.62 -46.12
N VAL A 98 -26.82 23.08 -44.97
CA VAL A 98 -27.19 22.22 -43.85
C VAL A 98 -28.69 21.97 -43.98
N GLU A 99 -29.08 20.71 -44.02
CA GLU A 99 -30.50 20.34 -44.00
C GLU A 99 -31.00 20.54 -42.56
N ASP A 100 -32.04 21.36 -42.41
CA ASP A 100 -32.71 21.58 -41.13
C ASP A 100 -33.85 20.57 -41.01
N ASP A 101 -33.65 19.53 -40.20
CA ASP A 101 -34.71 18.58 -39.88
C ASP A 101 -35.80 19.28 -39.05
N GLU A 102 -37.04 19.27 -39.52
CA GLU A 102 -38.19 19.78 -38.77
C GLU A 102 -38.72 18.71 -37.81
N TRP A 103 -38.86 19.04 -36.52
CA TRP A 103 -39.35 18.12 -35.49
C TRP A 103 -40.72 18.54 -34.98
N GLU A 104 -41.60 17.57 -34.76
CA GLU A 104 -42.89 17.81 -34.13
C GLU A 104 -42.74 17.95 -32.61
N PHE A 105 -43.36 18.98 -32.02
CA PHE A 105 -43.23 19.27 -30.58
C PHE A 105 -43.69 18.09 -29.70
N GLU A 106 -44.72 17.36 -30.11
CA GLU A 106 -45.22 16.18 -29.39
C GLU A 106 -44.19 15.05 -29.33
N SER A 107 -43.40 14.86 -30.39
CA SER A 107 -42.32 13.85 -30.41
C SER A 107 -41.18 14.19 -29.46
N VAL A 108 -40.90 15.49 -29.26
CA VAL A 108 -39.85 15.95 -28.35
C VAL A 108 -40.30 15.77 -26.90
N ILE A 109 -41.56 16.08 -26.59
CA ILE A 109 -42.12 15.93 -25.24
C ILE A 109 -42.23 14.45 -24.83
N SER A 110 -42.59 13.57 -25.78
CA SER A 110 -42.69 12.12 -25.54
C SER A 110 -41.34 11.40 -25.56
N SER A 111 -40.25 12.07 -25.91
CA SER A 111 -38.92 11.48 -25.95
C SER A 111 -38.45 11.04 -24.55
N ALA A 112 -37.80 9.88 -24.49
CA ALA A 112 -37.30 9.35 -23.23
C ALA A 112 -36.10 10.15 -22.71
N MET A 113 -36.07 10.40 -21.40
CA MET A 113 -34.95 11.09 -20.76
C MET A 113 -33.64 10.29 -20.91
N PRO A 114 -32.50 10.97 -21.14
CA PRO A 114 -31.21 10.30 -21.22
C PRO A 114 -30.83 9.68 -19.87
N ARG A 115 -30.05 8.59 -19.92
CA ARG A 115 -29.54 7.95 -18.71
C ARG A 115 -28.43 8.80 -18.10
N VAL A 116 -28.54 9.07 -16.81
CA VAL A 116 -27.52 9.81 -16.06
C VAL A 116 -26.31 8.88 -15.81
N PRO A 117 -25.07 9.31 -16.13
CA PRO A 117 -23.87 8.58 -15.77
C PRO A 117 -23.71 8.43 -14.24
N THR A 118 -22.94 7.45 -13.80
CA THR A 118 -22.58 7.31 -12.38
C THR A 118 -21.70 8.48 -11.93
N ASP A 119 -21.78 8.80 -10.64
CA ASP A 119 -20.91 9.82 -10.03
C ASP A 119 -19.42 9.48 -10.17
N VAL A 120 -18.59 10.51 -10.11
CA VAL A 120 -17.14 10.39 -10.28
C VAL A 120 -16.53 9.68 -9.07
N SER A 121 -16.01 8.47 -9.27
CA SER A 121 -15.24 7.71 -8.28
C SER A 121 -13.81 7.46 -8.77
N PHE A 122 -12.85 7.35 -7.84
CA PHE A 122 -11.48 6.95 -8.15
C PHE A 122 -11.22 5.49 -7.77
N SER A 123 -10.40 4.81 -8.55
CA SER A 123 -9.87 3.48 -8.24
C SER A 123 -8.35 3.56 -8.31
N ALA A 124 -7.68 3.15 -7.22
CA ALA A 124 -6.23 3.19 -7.11
C ALA A 124 -5.63 1.79 -7.29
N HIS A 125 -4.56 1.68 -8.07
CA HIS A 125 -3.77 0.47 -8.21
C HIS A 125 -2.29 0.81 -8.32
N TRP A 126 -1.43 -0.18 -8.08
CA TRP A 126 0.01 -0.04 -8.25
C TRP A 126 0.37 0.00 -9.73
N LEU A 127 0.90 1.13 -10.20
CA LEU A 127 1.44 1.27 -11.56
C LEU A 127 2.85 0.68 -11.66
N ALA A 128 3.68 0.87 -10.64
CA ALA A 128 5.04 0.35 -10.58
C ALA A 128 5.47 0.06 -9.14
N VAL A 129 6.27 -0.99 -8.97
CA VAL A 129 6.97 -1.34 -7.73
C VAL A 129 8.45 -1.48 -8.08
N GLU A 130 9.31 -0.66 -7.46
CA GLU A 130 10.76 -0.64 -7.74
C GLU A 130 11.09 -0.47 -9.25
N GLY A 131 10.31 0.38 -9.94
CA GLY A 131 10.48 0.64 -11.38
C GLY A 131 9.95 -0.43 -12.32
N VAL A 132 9.44 -1.56 -11.80
CA VAL A 132 8.82 -2.63 -12.60
C VAL A 132 7.30 -2.52 -12.52
N GLN A 133 6.63 -2.55 -13.67
CA GLN A 133 5.16 -2.55 -13.72
C GLN A 133 4.62 -3.95 -13.37
N PRO A 134 3.79 -4.09 -12.31
CA PRO A 134 3.20 -5.38 -11.99
C PRO A 134 2.14 -5.75 -13.04
N ALA A 135 2.04 -7.04 -13.34
CA ALA A 135 1.06 -7.59 -14.29
C ALA A 135 -0.33 -7.69 -13.64
N ILE A 136 -0.95 -6.54 -13.37
CA ILE A 136 -2.33 -6.40 -12.87
C ILE A 136 -3.23 -6.12 -14.08
N PRO A 137 -4.50 -6.57 -14.13
CA PRO A 137 -5.41 -6.33 -15.26
C PRO A 137 -5.58 -4.85 -15.65
N HIS A 138 -5.32 -3.93 -14.71
CA HIS A 138 -5.40 -2.47 -14.92
C HIS A 138 -4.15 -1.89 -15.59
N ASN A 139 -3.00 -2.58 -15.51
CA ASN A 139 -1.76 -2.13 -16.14
C ASN A 139 -1.70 -2.64 -17.59
N PRO A 140 -1.12 -1.84 -18.51
CA PRO A 140 -0.91 -2.32 -19.87
C PRO A 140 0.03 -3.52 -19.85
N THR A 141 -0.28 -4.54 -20.65
CA THR A 141 0.69 -5.60 -20.90
C THR A 141 1.89 -4.99 -21.63
N PRO A 142 3.14 -5.29 -21.21
CA PRO A 142 4.31 -4.79 -21.90
C PRO A 142 4.19 -5.12 -23.38
N PRO A 143 4.46 -4.14 -24.28
CA PRO A 143 4.41 -4.41 -25.71
C PRO A 143 5.35 -5.59 -26.00
N PRO A 144 4.92 -6.56 -26.83
CA PRO A 144 5.80 -7.63 -27.22
C PRO A 144 7.06 -7.01 -27.87
N PRO A 145 8.24 -7.66 -27.74
CA PRO A 145 9.45 -7.19 -28.41
C PRO A 145 9.15 -6.84 -29.87
N LEU A 146 9.73 -5.76 -30.40
CA LEU A 146 9.48 -5.23 -31.76
C LEU A 146 9.52 -6.30 -32.88
N GLU A 147 10.16 -7.45 -32.63
CA GLU A 147 10.18 -8.63 -33.51
C GLU A 147 8.82 -9.35 -33.66
N GLU A 148 7.86 -9.11 -32.77
CA GLU A 148 6.54 -9.73 -32.78
C GLU A 148 5.40 -8.80 -33.21
N GLU A 149 5.56 -7.47 -33.17
CA GLU A 149 4.55 -6.53 -33.70
C GLU A 149 4.28 -6.77 -35.19
N SER A 150 5.34 -7.06 -35.95
CA SER A 150 5.27 -7.45 -37.37
C SER A 150 4.57 -8.80 -37.60
N LYS A 151 4.57 -9.72 -36.63
CA LYS A 151 3.86 -11.00 -36.69
C LYS A 151 2.39 -10.89 -36.25
N MET A 152 2.07 -9.94 -35.36
CA MET A 152 0.71 -9.73 -34.84
C MET A 152 -0.20 -9.04 -35.86
N GLU A 153 0.34 -8.11 -36.67
CA GLU A 153 -0.40 -7.56 -37.82
C GLU A 153 -0.67 -8.62 -38.90
N ALA A 154 0.24 -9.58 -39.10
CA ALA A 154 0.03 -10.69 -40.03
C ALA A 154 -1.03 -11.68 -39.55
N ARG A 155 -1.18 -11.89 -38.24
CA ARG A 155 -2.18 -12.81 -37.65
C ARG A 155 -3.60 -12.26 -37.65
N LYS A 156 -3.81 -10.94 -37.68
CA LYS A 156 -5.15 -10.33 -37.82
C LYS A 156 -5.81 -10.59 -39.19
N LYS A 157 -5.09 -11.16 -40.18
CA LYS A 157 -5.62 -11.52 -41.50
C LYS A 157 -6.09 -12.97 -41.64
N TYR A 158 -5.94 -13.82 -40.63
CA TYR A 158 -6.47 -15.18 -40.65
C TYR A 158 -7.34 -15.43 -39.41
N VAL A 159 -8.66 -15.47 -39.62
CA VAL A 159 -9.63 -16.00 -38.67
C VAL A 159 -10.01 -17.40 -39.15
N PRO A 160 -9.50 -18.49 -38.56
CA PRO A 160 -10.14 -19.79 -38.69
C PRO A 160 -11.31 -19.84 -37.70
N LYS A 161 -12.52 -20.04 -38.21
CA LYS A 161 -13.63 -20.59 -37.44
C LYS A 161 -13.23 -22.00 -36.99
N ASN A 162 -13.28 -22.29 -35.70
CA ASN A 162 -14.03 -23.44 -35.20
C ASN A 162 -14.11 -23.50 -33.69
N ASP A 163 -15.23 -24.11 -33.31
CA ASP A 163 -15.80 -24.40 -32.01
C ASP A 163 -14.93 -25.23 -31.08
N ASP A 164 -15.38 -25.23 -29.83
CA ASP A 164 -15.01 -26.08 -28.71
C ASP A 164 -13.64 -25.85 -28.09
N LEU A 165 -13.65 -25.31 -26.86
CA LEU A 165 -12.90 -25.84 -25.71
C LEU A 165 -13.36 -25.16 -24.41
N GLN A 166 -14.23 -25.87 -23.71
CA GLN A 166 -14.50 -25.94 -22.27
C GLN A 166 -13.82 -24.90 -21.36
N VAL A 167 -14.63 -23.98 -20.85
CA VAL A 167 -14.33 -23.15 -19.67
C VAL A 167 -14.43 -24.00 -18.42
N LYS A 168 -13.30 -24.33 -17.78
CA LYS A 168 -13.28 -24.74 -16.36
C LYS A 168 -12.95 -23.52 -15.50
N ALA A 169 -13.96 -23.10 -14.74
CA ALA A 169 -13.86 -22.13 -13.67
C ALA A 169 -13.11 -22.70 -12.46
N GLY A 170 -12.38 -21.83 -11.75
CA GLY A 170 -12.09 -21.98 -10.33
C GLY A 170 -10.61 -22.06 -9.96
N LEU A 171 -10.04 -20.93 -9.54
CA LEU A 171 -9.37 -20.71 -8.23
C LEU A 171 -8.64 -19.34 -8.27
N PRO A 172 -8.80 -18.48 -7.24
CA PRO A 172 -8.04 -17.24 -7.13
C PRO A 172 -6.61 -17.60 -6.76
N VAL A 173 -5.74 -17.71 -7.76
CA VAL A 173 -4.30 -17.77 -7.53
C VAL A 173 -3.92 -16.41 -6.98
N THR A 174 -3.51 -16.38 -5.73
CA THR A 174 -2.78 -15.25 -5.14
C THR A 174 -1.71 -14.84 -6.14
N ASN A 175 -1.82 -13.63 -6.69
CA ASN A 175 -0.81 -13.01 -7.54
C ASN A 175 0.47 -12.77 -6.70
N ASN A 176 1.16 -13.85 -6.33
CA ASN A 176 2.59 -13.80 -6.08
C ASN A 176 3.22 -13.69 -7.46
N VAL A 177 3.24 -12.46 -7.98
CA VAL A 177 4.25 -12.11 -8.97
C VAL A 177 5.57 -12.37 -8.25
N GLU A 178 6.19 -13.51 -8.55
CA GLU A 178 7.62 -13.69 -8.30
C GLU A 178 8.28 -12.52 -9.02
N VAL A 179 8.58 -11.48 -8.26
CA VAL A 179 9.61 -10.51 -8.62
C VAL A 179 10.89 -11.35 -8.60
N LYS A 180 11.12 -12.14 -9.66
CA LYS A 180 12.47 -12.52 -10.01
C LYS A 180 13.20 -11.20 -10.10
N PRO A 181 14.24 -10.96 -9.29
CA PRO A 181 15.09 -9.80 -9.49
C PRO A 181 15.82 -10.01 -10.82
N LEU A 182 15.14 -9.72 -11.93
CA LEU A 182 15.67 -9.73 -13.29
C LEU A 182 16.37 -8.40 -13.60
N VAL A 183 16.67 -7.64 -12.56
CA VAL A 183 17.61 -6.54 -12.62
C VAL A 183 18.74 -6.96 -11.70
N GLN A 184 19.87 -7.38 -12.28
CA GLN A 184 21.14 -7.26 -11.55
C GLN A 184 21.19 -5.80 -11.13
N HIS A 185 20.94 -5.50 -9.85
CA HIS A 185 20.98 -4.13 -9.38
C HIS A 185 22.35 -3.59 -9.80
N VAL A 186 22.36 -2.56 -10.65
CA VAL A 186 23.59 -1.95 -11.16
C VAL A 186 24.19 -1.18 -10.00
N LEU A 187 24.85 -1.92 -9.12
CA LEU A 187 25.38 -1.39 -7.89
C LEU A 187 26.68 -0.67 -8.23
N SER A 188 26.71 0.64 -8.01
CA SER A 188 27.94 1.43 -8.15
C SER A 188 29.05 0.86 -7.26
N MET A 189 30.31 1.00 -7.69
CA MET A 189 31.49 0.58 -6.94
C MET A 189 31.49 1.14 -5.50
N GLU A 190 31.08 2.40 -5.33
CA GLU A 190 30.97 3.05 -4.02
C GLU A 190 29.94 2.35 -3.11
N HIS A 191 28.81 1.94 -3.65
CA HIS A 191 27.79 1.22 -2.88
C HIS A 191 28.22 -0.20 -2.53
N GLN A 192 29.01 -0.86 -3.39
CA GLN A 192 29.63 -2.16 -3.08
C GLN A 192 30.63 -2.03 -1.93
N ILE A 193 31.54 -1.04 -1.99
CA ILE A 193 32.51 -0.77 -0.94
C ILE A 193 31.80 -0.42 0.37
N PHE A 194 30.74 0.38 0.32
CA PHE A 194 29.92 0.70 1.47
C PHE A 194 29.28 -0.55 2.09
N TYR A 195 28.65 -1.39 1.26
CA TYR A 195 28.05 -2.64 1.69
C TYR A 195 29.07 -3.60 2.33
N GLU A 196 30.25 -3.76 1.73
CA GLU A 196 31.33 -4.58 2.29
C GLU A 196 31.82 -4.04 3.64
N LYS A 197 31.98 -2.71 3.75
CA LYS A 197 32.43 -2.07 4.99
C LYS A 197 31.40 -2.24 6.11
N VAL A 198 30.11 -2.07 5.80
CA VAL A 198 29.00 -2.27 6.76
C VAL A 198 28.91 -3.73 7.18
N THR A 199 28.90 -4.68 6.23
CA THR A 199 28.79 -6.12 6.55
C THR A 199 29.99 -6.63 7.35
N LYS A 200 31.20 -6.13 7.07
CA LYS A 200 32.41 -6.47 7.83
C LYS A 200 32.37 -5.91 9.25
N ALA A 201 31.97 -4.65 9.43
CA ALA A 201 31.83 -4.03 10.75
C ALA A 201 30.76 -4.70 11.62
N MET A 202 29.70 -5.23 10.99
CA MET A 202 28.63 -5.92 11.70
C MET A 202 28.97 -7.37 12.07
N LYS A 203 29.92 -8.00 11.36
CA LYS A 203 30.42 -9.35 11.65
C LYS A 203 31.55 -9.39 12.68
N SER A 204 32.31 -8.31 12.86
CA SER A 204 33.44 -8.31 13.79
C SER A 204 32.97 -8.46 15.25
N GLU A 205 33.68 -9.27 16.04
CA GLU A 205 33.34 -9.54 17.45
C GLU A 205 34.07 -8.62 18.44
N ASP A 206 34.96 -7.74 17.97
CA ASP A 206 35.82 -6.92 18.81
C ASP A 206 35.09 -5.76 19.52
N SER A 207 35.45 -5.51 20.79
CA SER A 207 34.82 -4.49 21.64
C SER A 207 35.10 -3.05 21.20
N ARG A 208 36.22 -2.79 20.52
CA ARG A 208 36.55 -1.48 19.94
C ARG A 208 35.62 -1.10 18.78
N ASP A 209 35.01 -2.10 18.13
CA ASP A 209 34.04 -1.91 17.07
C ASP A 209 32.63 -1.59 17.58
N SER A 210 32.41 -1.48 18.90
CA SER A 210 31.10 -1.06 19.42
C SER A 210 30.74 0.36 18.96
N LYS A 211 31.71 1.29 18.92
CA LYS A 211 31.49 2.65 18.42
C LYS A 211 31.27 2.69 16.92
N THR A 212 32.01 1.87 16.16
CA THR A 212 31.84 1.79 14.70
C THR A 212 30.49 1.18 14.34
N LYS A 213 30.02 0.17 15.08
CA LYS A 213 28.66 -0.38 14.96
C LYS A 213 27.57 0.65 15.22
N VAL A 214 27.68 1.45 16.28
CA VAL A 214 26.70 2.52 16.57
C VAL A 214 26.68 3.56 15.46
N ASN A 215 27.84 3.97 14.93
CA ASN A 215 27.90 4.90 13.80
C ASN A 215 27.29 4.31 12.53
N VAL A 216 27.55 3.02 12.24
CA VAL A 216 26.92 2.32 11.11
C VAL A 216 25.40 2.27 11.27
N LEU A 217 24.89 1.94 12.46
CA LEU A 217 23.45 1.92 12.72
C LEU A 217 22.81 3.29 12.53
N ASN A 218 23.45 4.36 13.03
CA ASN A 218 22.97 5.72 12.86
C ASN A 218 22.94 6.15 11.38
N ASN A 219 23.95 5.72 10.61
CA ASN A 219 23.99 5.97 9.16
C ASN A 219 22.85 5.23 8.44
N LEU A 220 22.59 3.96 8.78
CA LEU A 220 21.50 3.19 8.17
C LEU A 220 20.10 3.76 8.49
N GLU A 221 19.94 4.41 9.64
CA GLU A 221 18.68 5.02 10.08
C GLU A 221 18.36 6.32 9.32
N HIS A 222 19.37 7.10 8.93
CA HIS A 222 19.18 8.44 8.35
C HIS A 222 19.51 8.54 6.86
N ASP A 223 20.30 7.62 6.30
CA ASP A 223 20.73 7.70 4.91
C ASP A 223 19.57 7.38 3.93
N THR A 224 19.40 8.27 2.95
CA THR A 224 18.35 8.22 1.94
C THR A 224 18.75 7.43 0.69
N GLY A 225 20.05 7.21 0.47
CA GLY A 225 20.58 6.57 -0.76
C GLY A 225 20.53 5.04 -0.76
N LEU A 226 20.04 4.42 0.32
CA LEU A 226 20.18 2.97 0.55
C LEU A 226 19.10 2.10 -0.11
N ALA A 227 18.16 2.69 -0.87
CA ALA A 227 17.04 1.96 -1.47
C ALA A 227 17.52 0.78 -2.36
N GLN A 228 18.57 0.98 -3.16
CA GLN A 228 19.13 -0.07 -4.02
C GLN A 228 19.85 -1.18 -3.23
N LEU A 229 20.36 -0.87 -2.04
CA LEU A 229 21.06 -1.80 -1.17
C LEU A 229 20.12 -2.56 -0.22
N LEU A 230 18.89 -2.08 -0.05
CA LEU A 230 17.90 -2.64 0.87
C LEU A 230 17.64 -4.14 0.65
N PRO A 231 17.46 -4.66 -0.58
CA PRO A 231 17.22 -6.09 -0.80
C PRO A 231 18.41 -6.94 -0.32
N TYR A 232 19.62 -6.47 -0.58
CA TYR A 232 20.86 -7.13 -0.18
C TYR A 232 21.04 -7.12 1.33
N PHE A 233 20.75 -6.00 2.01
CA PHE A 233 20.78 -5.94 3.46
C PHE A 233 19.75 -6.86 4.11
N ILE A 234 18.53 -6.94 3.56
CA ILE A 234 17.49 -7.83 4.09
C ILE A 234 17.87 -9.29 3.88
N GLN A 235 18.36 -9.65 2.69
CA GLN A 235 18.87 -11.00 2.42
C GLN A 235 20.03 -11.36 3.36
N PHE A 236 20.97 -10.45 3.54
CA PHE A 236 22.09 -10.60 4.45
C PHE A 236 21.64 -10.82 5.89
N ILE A 237 20.71 -10.00 6.40
CA ILE A 237 20.14 -10.15 7.74
C ILE A 237 19.46 -11.52 7.89
N CYS A 238 18.64 -11.92 6.91
CA CYS A 238 17.93 -13.20 6.95
C CYS A 238 18.88 -14.40 6.94
N GLU A 239 19.92 -14.35 6.12
CA GLU A 239 20.94 -15.40 6.02
C GLU A 239 21.81 -15.47 7.28
N GLN A 240 22.29 -14.32 7.78
CA GLN A 240 23.09 -14.27 9.01
C GLN A 240 22.29 -14.74 10.22
N ILE A 241 21.02 -14.33 10.34
CA ILE A 241 20.13 -14.88 11.36
C ILE A 241 20.06 -16.39 11.15
N GLY A 242 19.61 -16.89 9.99
CA GLY A 242 19.44 -18.32 9.71
C GLY A 242 20.64 -19.20 10.07
N ILE A 243 21.86 -18.79 9.71
CA ILE A 243 23.08 -19.55 9.98
C ILE A 243 23.49 -19.42 11.46
N HIS A 244 23.46 -18.21 12.03
CA HIS A 244 24.04 -17.95 13.35
C HIS A 244 23.09 -18.19 14.51
N VAL A 245 21.78 -18.44 14.29
CA VAL A 245 20.87 -18.79 15.41
C VAL A 245 21.36 -20.03 16.19
N ARG A 246 22.19 -20.89 15.59
CA ARG A 246 22.75 -22.09 16.23
C ARG A 246 24.09 -21.89 16.94
N LYS A 247 24.94 -20.95 16.48
CA LYS A 247 26.37 -20.94 16.82
C LYS A 247 26.80 -19.67 17.57
N ASN A 248 26.56 -18.49 17.00
CA ASN A 248 27.15 -17.24 17.51
C ASN A 248 26.08 -16.26 17.96
N PHE A 249 25.94 -16.09 19.27
CA PHE A 249 25.00 -15.16 19.89
C PHE A 249 25.37 -13.69 19.63
N ASN A 250 26.67 -13.36 19.64
CA ASN A 250 27.15 -11.99 19.54
C ASN A 250 26.87 -11.32 18.19
N VAL A 251 26.57 -12.10 17.14
CA VAL A 251 26.22 -11.59 15.80
C VAL A 251 24.72 -11.33 15.67
N LEU A 252 23.86 -11.99 16.45
CA LEU A 252 22.39 -11.82 16.35
C LEU A 252 21.91 -10.46 16.86
N GLU A 253 22.47 -9.97 17.98
CA GLU A 253 22.07 -8.68 18.54
C GLU A 253 22.36 -7.50 17.57
N PRO A 254 23.56 -7.39 16.96
CA PRO A 254 23.82 -6.41 15.92
C PRO A 254 22.87 -6.53 14.71
N MET A 255 22.54 -7.74 14.25
CA MET A 255 21.63 -7.93 13.11
C MET A 255 20.20 -7.47 13.41
N LEU A 256 19.69 -7.71 14.63
CA LEU A 256 18.39 -7.19 15.04
C LEU A 256 18.40 -5.67 15.17
N LYS A 257 19.46 -5.08 15.72
CA LYS A 257 19.62 -3.61 15.75
C LYS A 257 19.71 -3.01 14.34
N MET A 258 20.34 -3.71 13.41
CA MET A 258 20.40 -3.31 12.00
C MET A 258 19.01 -3.34 11.36
N ALA A 259 18.23 -4.39 11.60
CA ALA A 259 16.85 -4.45 11.17
C ALA A 259 16.02 -3.30 11.78
N GLU A 260 16.21 -3.01 13.07
CA GLU A 260 15.54 -1.89 13.74
C GLU A 260 15.88 -0.54 13.11
N ALA A 261 17.16 -0.28 12.82
CA ALA A 261 17.62 0.95 12.16
C ALA A 261 17.01 1.10 10.76
N LEU A 262 16.97 0.02 9.97
CA LEU A 262 16.34 0.02 8.65
C LEU A 262 14.82 0.27 8.74
N ILE A 263 14.15 -0.29 9.75
CA ILE A 263 12.71 -0.06 9.96
C ILE A 263 12.43 1.37 10.43
N ASN A 264 13.31 1.98 11.21
CA ASN A 264 13.13 3.35 11.67
C ASN A 264 13.23 4.36 10.52
N ASN A 265 14.08 4.10 9.53
CA ASN A 265 14.31 4.96 8.37
C ASN A 265 12.99 5.20 7.59
N LYS A 266 12.56 6.46 7.49
CA LYS A 266 11.31 6.85 6.80
C LYS A 266 11.48 6.97 5.29
N SER A 267 12.72 7.10 4.82
CA SER A 267 13.06 7.32 3.43
C SER A 267 13.10 6.02 2.62
N LEU A 268 13.06 4.87 3.30
CA LEU A 268 13.11 3.55 2.70
C LEU A 268 11.72 2.93 2.63
N TYR A 269 11.40 2.35 1.47
CA TYR A 269 10.17 1.61 1.25
C TYR A 269 10.38 0.12 1.59
N LEU A 270 10.19 -0.25 2.85
CA LEU A 270 10.39 -1.64 3.31
C LEU A 270 9.20 -2.56 3.02
N GLU A 271 8.04 -2.04 2.64
CA GLU A 271 6.80 -2.79 2.47
C GLU A 271 6.93 -4.06 1.60
N PRO A 272 7.61 -4.04 0.44
CA PRO A 272 7.76 -5.22 -0.40
C PRO A 272 8.54 -6.35 0.27
N TYR A 273 9.42 -6.03 1.22
CA TYR A 273 10.36 -6.98 1.82
C TYR A 273 9.95 -7.46 3.21
N LEU A 274 8.88 -6.90 3.79
CA LEU A 274 8.37 -7.30 5.11
C LEU A 274 8.10 -8.80 5.19
N HIS A 275 7.53 -9.39 4.14
CA HIS A 275 7.22 -10.81 4.11
C HIS A 275 8.46 -11.74 4.28
N ASN A 276 9.65 -11.25 3.91
CA ASN A 276 10.91 -11.98 4.05
C ASN A 276 11.60 -11.72 5.40
N LEU A 277 11.55 -10.46 5.87
CA LEU A 277 12.16 -10.07 7.15
C LEU A 277 11.41 -10.64 8.37
N MET A 278 10.08 -10.72 8.28
CA MET A 278 9.22 -11.14 9.38
C MET A 278 9.46 -12.57 9.88
N PRO A 279 9.58 -13.61 9.01
CA PRO A 279 9.98 -14.94 9.43
C PRO A 279 11.32 -15.00 10.17
N ALA A 280 12.30 -14.19 9.74
CA ALA A 280 13.62 -14.15 10.40
C ALA A 280 13.51 -13.61 11.84
N ILE A 281 12.77 -12.51 12.04
CA ILE A 281 12.53 -11.92 13.37
C ILE A 281 11.72 -12.89 14.24
N LEU A 282 10.64 -13.49 13.70
CA LEU A 282 9.84 -14.49 14.43
C LEU A 282 10.65 -15.70 14.85
N THR A 283 11.60 -16.14 14.01
CA THR A 283 12.51 -17.23 14.37
C THR A 283 13.38 -16.86 15.56
N CYS A 284 13.86 -15.62 15.67
CA CYS A 284 14.61 -15.16 16.85
C CYS A 284 13.76 -15.16 18.13
N VAL A 285 12.45 -14.90 18.03
CA VAL A 285 11.52 -14.91 19.16
C VAL A 285 11.22 -16.35 19.62
N VAL A 286 10.80 -17.21 18.69
CA VAL A 286 10.14 -18.50 19.00
C VAL A 286 11.14 -19.65 19.19
N ARG A 287 12.40 -19.53 18.75
CA ARG A 287 13.29 -20.69 18.69
C ARG A 287 13.71 -21.25 20.06
N ARG A 288 13.78 -22.59 20.14
CA ARG A 288 14.05 -23.39 21.34
C ARG A 288 15.42 -23.12 22.00
N LYS A 289 16.48 -22.97 21.21
CA LYS A 289 17.84 -22.66 21.67
C LYS A 289 18.44 -21.56 20.79
N LEU A 290 18.92 -20.49 21.42
CA LEU A 290 19.69 -19.43 20.80
C LEU A 290 21.16 -19.67 21.24
N GLY A 291 22.07 -19.90 20.29
CA GLY A 291 23.49 -20.12 20.59
C GLY A 291 23.85 -21.34 21.47
N LEU A 292 25.13 -21.40 21.86
CA LEU A 292 25.76 -22.51 22.59
C LEU A 292 25.79 -22.33 24.12
N SER A 293 25.73 -21.08 24.62
CA SER A 293 25.85 -20.78 26.05
C SER A 293 24.52 -20.34 26.63
N MET A 294 24.02 -21.03 27.65
CA MET A 294 22.76 -20.76 28.36
C MET A 294 22.92 -19.54 29.31
N GLY A 295 23.26 -18.37 28.76
CA GLY A 295 23.42 -17.12 29.52
C GLY A 295 22.17 -16.22 29.48
N GLU A 296 22.07 -15.28 30.41
CA GLU A 296 20.93 -14.35 30.56
C GLU A 296 20.64 -13.48 29.33
N LYS A 297 21.61 -13.30 28.44
CA LYS A 297 21.50 -12.43 27.26
C LYS A 297 20.47 -12.92 26.23
N HIS A 298 20.06 -14.18 26.27
CA HIS A 298 19.00 -14.69 25.39
C HIS A 298 17.63 -14.07 25.68
N TRP A 299 17.38 -13.68 26.93
CA TRP A 299 16.13 -13.06 27.34
C TRP A 299 16.00 -11.64 26.74
N SER A 300 17.06 -10.84 26.83
CA SER A 300 17.08 -9.48 26.28
C SER A 300 17.01 -9.46 24.74
N LEU A 301 17.61 -10.45 24.07
CA LEU A 301 17.50 -10.58 22.62
C LEU A 301 16.07 -10.86 22.15
N ARG A 302 15.35 -11.74 22.86
CA ARG A 302 13.94 -12.02 22.56
C ARG A 302 13.06 -10.80 22.79
N GLU A 303 13.35 -10.02 23.83
CA GLU A 303 12.65 -8.77 24.09
C GLU A 303 12.91 -7.72 23.00
N LEU A 304 14.15 -7.61 22.51
CA LEU A 304 14.48 -6.75 21.37
C LEU A 304 13.72 -7.20 20.11
N ALA A 305 13.72 -8.49 19.79
CA ALA A 305 13.01 -9.02 18.64
C ALA A 305 11.49 -8.80 18.73
N ALA A 306 10.91 -9.00 19.92
CA ALA A 306 9.50 -8.71 20.20
C ALA A 306 9.16 -7.22 20.02
N ARG A 307 10.04 -6.31 20.46
CA ARG A 307 9.87 -4.87 20.28
C ARG A 307 9.92 -4.46 18.81
N ILE A 308 10.85 -5.04 18.03
CA ILE A 308 10.94 -4.79 16.59
C ILE A 308 9.67 -5.30 15.90
N LEU A 309 9.18 -6.49 16.28
CA LEU A 309 7.94 -7.06 15.75
C LEU A 309 6.73 -6.15 16.00
N ALA A 310 6.63 -5.58 17.21
CA ALA A 310 5.61 -4.61 17.55
C ALA A 310 5.71 -3.33 16.71
N LYS A 311 6.92 -2.75 16.58
CA LYS A 311 7.16 -1.58 15.72
C LYS A 311 6.73 -1.80 14.27
N ILE A 312 6.95 -3.01 13.73
CA ILE A 312 6.50 -3.37 12.38
C ILE A 312 4.97 -3.40 12.32
N CYS A 313 4.31 -3.97 13.34
CA CYS A 313 2.85 -4.00 13.39
C CYS A 313 2.25 -2.59 13.51
N ASP A 314 2.83 -1.72 14.33
CA ASP A 314 2.33 -0.34 14.52
C ASP A 314 2.48 0.49 13.25
N ARG A 315 3.60 0.36 12.54
CA ARG A 315 3.88 1.14 11.32
C ARG A 315 3.10 0.64 10.10
N TYR A 316 3.01 -0.68 9.92
CA TYR A 316 2.47 -1.29 8.70
C TYR A 316 1.10 -1.96 8.88
N GLY A 317 0.56 -2.00 10.10
CA GLY A 317 -0.73 -2.62 10.39
C GLY A 317 -1.90 -1.98 9.65
N GLY A 318 -1.86 -0.65 9.43
CA GLY A 318 -2.89 0.07 8.68
C GLY A 318 -2.87 -0.21 7.17
N SER A 319 -1.68 -0.43 6.59
CA SER A 319 -1.51 -0.77 5.17
C SER A 319 -1.80 -2.25 4.90
N TYR A 320 -1.48 -3.13 5.86
CA TYR A 320 -1.59 -4.58 5.71
C TYR A 320 -2.44 -5.22 6.82
N ASN A 321 -3.76 -5.26 6.60
CA ASN A 321 -4.71 -5.89 7.52
C ASN A 321 -4.46 -7.39 7.77
N THR A 322 -3.67 -8.06 6.91
CA THR A 322 -3.33 -9.49 7.04
C THR A 322 -2.10 -9.76 7.91
N LEU A 323 -1.28 -8.73 8.19
CA LEU A 323 0.00 -8.87 8.88
C LEU A 323 -0.20 -9.26 10.35
N GLN A 324 -0.98 -8.47 11.09
CA GLN A 324 -1.24 -8.67 12.51
C GLN A 324 -1.96 -10.03 12.79
N PRO A 325 -3.00 -10.45 12.04
CA PRO A 325 -3.60 -11.77 12.20
C PRO A 325 -2.64 -12.94 11.92
N ARG A 326 -1.69 -12.79 10.99
CA ARG A 326 -0.72 -13.86 10.67
C ARG A 326 0.28 -14.05 11.81
N ILE A 327 0.77 -12.96 12.39
CA ILE A 327 1.72 -12.98 13.50
C ILE A 327 1.05 -13.56 14.77
N THR A 328 -0.12 -13.03 15.12
CA THR A 328 -0.88 -13.49 16.29
C THR A 328 -1.23 -14.97 16.21
N ARG A 329 -1.66 -15.47 15.05
CA ARG A 329 -1.91 -16.91 14.82
C ARG A 329 -0.64 -17.75 15.02
N ASN A 330 0.51 -17.29 14.54
CA ASN A 330 1.78 -18.01 14.73
C ASN A 330 2.21 -18.06 16.20
N LEU A 331 2.12 -16.92 16.90
CA LEU A 331 2.44 -16.83 18.33
C LEU A 331 1.48 -17.69 19.17
N MET A 332 0.18 -17.66 18.88
CA MET A 332 -0.83 -18.48 19.56
C MET A 332 -0.57 -19.98 19.35
N SER A 333 -0.30 -20.42 18.11
CA SER A 333 0.06 -21.81 17.82
C SER A 333 1.35 -22.25 18.52
N CYS A 334 2.28 -21.32 18.76
CA CYS A 334 3.49 -21.61 19.52
C CYS A 334 3.28 -21.59 21.03
N PHE A 335 2.34 -20.80 21.53
CA PHE A 335 2.03 -20.72 22.95
C PHE A 335 1.25 -21.94 23.46
N MET A 336 0.29 -22.44 22.66
CA MET A 336 -0.59 -23.56 23.01
C MET A 336 0.07 -24.94 22.96
N ASP A 337 1.21 -25.05 22.29
CA ASP A 337 1.87 -26.32 22.05
C ASP A 337 2.76 -26.70 23.25
N THR A 338 2.27 -27.64 24.06
CA THR A 338 2.92 -28.14 25.29
C THR A 338 4.22 -28.89 25.06
N SER A 339 4.56 -29.22 23.81
CA SER A 339 5.83 -29.87 23.45
C SER A 339 7.00 -28.89 23.32
N LYS A 340 6.71 -27.59 23.30
CA LYS A 340 7.71 -26.53 23.11
C LYS A 340 8.41 -26.18 24.43
N SER A 341 9.58 -25.56 24.31
CA SER A 341 10.41 -25.24 25.47
C SER A 341 9.91 -23.96 26.16
N LEU A 342 10.06 -23.88 27.49
CA LEU A 342 9.73 -22.68 28.30
C LEU A 342 10.31 -21.38 27.71
N TYR A 343 11.51 -21.46 27.12
CA TYR A 343 12.16 -20.37 26.40
C TYR A 343 11.37 -19.83 25.20
N THR A 344 10.71 -20.72 24.46
CA THR A 344 9.81 -20.37 23.35
C THR A 344 8.54 -19.71 23.87
N HIS A 345 7.94 -20.25 24.93
CA HIS A 345 6.75 -19.67 25.54
C HIS A 345 7.04 -18.25 26.06
N TYR A 346 8.18 -18.02 26.71
CA TYR A 346 8.61 -16.67 27.11
C TYR A 346 8.66 -15.70 25.94
N GLY A 347 9.30 -16.10 24.83
CA GLY A 347 9.37 -15.26 23.63
C GLY A 347 7.98 -14.91 23.09
N CYS A 348 7.06 -15.88 23.10
CA CYS A 348 5.68 -15.67 22.67
C CYS A 348 4.93 -14.70 23.60
N ILE A 349 5.08 -14.84 24.91
CA ILE A 349 4.45 -13.94 25.92
C ILE A 349 4.97 -12.51 25.74
N VAL A 350 6.29 -12.33 25.63
CA VAL A 350 6.90 -11.01 25.47
C VAL A 350 6.48 -10.37 24.14
N ALA A 351 6.40 -11.15 23.06
CA ALA A 351 5.90 -10.67 21.77
C ALA A 351 4.42 -10.29 21.82
N MET A 352 3.55 -11.14 22.38
CA MET A 352 2.12 -10.83 22.56
C MET A 352 1.91 -9.57 23.41
N GLY A 353 2.69 -9.43 24.48
CA GLY A 353 2.68 -8.24 25.32
C GLY A 353 3.22 -6.97 24.65
N ALA A 354 3.99 -7.10 23.57
CA ALA A 354 4.48 -5.96 22.78
C ALA A 354 3.55 -5.60 21.62
N LEU A 355 2.81 -6.56 21.05
CA LEU A 355 1.90 -6.35 19.91
C LEU A 355 0.66 -5.50 20.26
N GLY A 356 0.30 -5.38 21.54
CA GLY A 356 -0.79 -4.52 21.98
C GLY A 356 -1.75 -5.19 22.95
N ARG A 357 -2.55 -4.36 23.63
CA ARG A 357 -3.46 -4.75 24.71
C ARG A 357 -4.57 -5.69 24.24
N GLU A 358 -5.10 -5.46 23.04
CA GLU A 358 -6.18 -6.28 22.49
C GLU A 358 -5.74 -7.74 22.26
N VAL A 359 -4.47 -7.95 21.91
CA VAL A 359 -3.89 -9.30 21.74
C VAL A 359 -3.76 -10.00 23.09
N ILE A 360 -3.36 -9.28 24.14
CA ILE A 360 -3.33 -9.81 25.51
C ILE A 360 -4.75 -10.23 25.93
N ARG A 361 -5.72 -9.36 25.67
CA ARG A 361 -7.14 -9.56 25.99
C ARG A 361 -7.73 -10.82 25.34
N THR A 362 -7.59 -10.95 24.03
CA THR A 362 -8.21 -12.04 23.25
C THR A 362 -7.43 -13.35 23.26
N ILE A 363 -6.09 -13.32 23.37
CA ILE A 363 -5.24 -14.51 23.21
C ILE A 363 -4.62 -14.94 24.53
N LEU A 364 -4.13 -14.02 25.36
CA LEU A 364 -3.45 -14.41 26.60
C LEU A 364 -4.47 -14.82 27.66
N VAL A 365 -5.46 -13.97 27.98
CA VAL A 365 -6.42 -14.18 29.08
C VAL A 365 -7.13 -15.54 29.05
N PRO A 366 -7.73 -15.99 27.92
CA PRO A 366 -8.46 -17.25 27.89
C PRO A 366 -7.59 -18.50 28.10
N ASN A 367 -6.28 -18.38 27.83
CA ASN A 367 -5.35 -19.50 27.82
C ASN A 367 -4.43 -19.53 29.05
N LEU A 368 -4.58 -18.55 29.96
CA LEU A 368 -3.79 -18.47 31.18
C LEU A 368 -4.11 -19.58 32.17
N LYS A 369 -5.37 -20.05 32.23
CA LYS A 369 -5.79 -21.13 33.14
C LYS A 369 -5.03 -22.44 32.86
N THR A 370 -5.08 -22.90 31.60
CA THR A 370 -4.35 -24.09 31.14
C THR A 370 -2.84 -23.92 31.22
N TYR A 371 -2.32 -22.72 30.95
CA TYR A 371 -0.89 -22.45 31.05
C TYR A 371 -0.39 -22.37 32.51
N GLY A 372 -1.25 -21.94 33.45
CA GLY A 372 -0.95 -21.88 34.88
C GLY A 372 -0.76 -23.26 35.50
N ASP A 373 -1.60 -24.23 35.12
CA ASP A 373 -1.46 -25.63 35.54
C ASP A 373 -0.14 -26.24 35.05
N LEU A 374 0.25 -25.94 33.79
CA LEU A 374 1.54 -26.36 33.23
C LEU A 374 2.72 -25.70 33.95
N LEU A 375 2.67 -24.39 34.20
CA LEU A 375 3.72 -23.67 34.92
C LEU A 375 3.89 -24.16 36.36
N SER A 376 2.79 -24.50 37.05
CA SER A 376 2.86 -25.06 38.40
C SER A 376 3.58 -26.41 38.41
N THR A 377 3.41 -27.21 37.35
CA THR A 377 4.12 -28.48 37.15
C THR A 377 5.62 -28.26 36.91
N TYR A 378 5.97 -27.27 36.08
CA TYR A 378 7.38 -26.92 35.80
C TYR A 378 8.09 -26.15 36.93
N ALA A 379 7.34 -25.45 37.79
CA ALA A 379 7.88 -24.74 38.96
C ALA A 379 8.33 -25.72 40.06
N ASN A 380 7.61 -26.84 40.18
CA ASN A 380 7.92 -27.94 41.11
C ASN A 380 8.98 -28.92 40.56
N ASP A 381 9.46 -28.70 39.35
CA ASP A 381 10.44 -29.56 38.67
C ASP A 381 11.85 -29.42 39.30
N ILE A 382 12.68 -30.45 39.18
CA ILE A 382 13.96 -30.59 39.92
C ILE A 382 15.06 -29.68 39.36
N ASP A 383 14.97 -29.29 38.09
CA ASP A 383 15.99 -28.51 37.39
C ASP A 383 15.94 -27.01 37.77
N PRO A 384 17.01 -26.43 38.38
CA PRO A 384 17.03 -25.02 38.80
C PRO A 384 16.92 -24.05 37.61
N ILE A 385 17.39 -24.45 36.43
CA ILE A 385 17.34 -23.65 35.20
C ILE A 385 15.92 -23.54 34.64
N LYS A 386 15.12 -24.61 34.73
CA LYS A 386 13.72 -24.60 34.31
C LYS A 386 12.85 -23.83 35.31
N ARG A 387 13.19 -23.92 36.60
CA ARG A 387 12.53 -23.15 37.66
C ARG A 387 12.73 -21.64 37.50
N ASP A 388 13.96 -21.19 37.23
CA ASP A 388 14.22 -19.76 36.94
C ASP A 388 13.52 -19.29 35.66
N ALA A 389 13.53 -20.12 34.60
CA ALA A 389 12.80 -19.81 33.37
C ALA A 389 11.27 -19.70 33.60
N ALA A 390 10.69 -20.60 34.40
CA ALA A 390 9.28 -20.56 34.76
C ALA A 390 8.93 -19.32 35.61
N ALA A 391 9.78 -18.96 36.58
CA ALA A 391 9.62 -17.75 37.39
C ALA A 391 9.69 -16.47 36.54
N ARG A 392 10.59 -16.40 35.56
CA ARG A 392 10.66 -15.26 34.61
C ARG A 392 9.46 -15.20 33.68
N CYS A 393 8.93 -16.34 33.23
CA CYS A 393 7.66 -16.37 32.46
C CYS A 393 6.50 -15.85 33.31
N TYR A 394 6.43 -16.26 34.58
CA TYR A 394 5.42 -15.79 35.51
C TYR A 394 5.50 -14.27 35.73
N ASN A 395 6.68 -13.76 36.07
CA ASN A 395 6.89 -12.32 36.30
C ASN A 395 6.59 -11.48 35.05
N THR A 396 6.94 -11.97 33.86
CA THR A 396 6.62 -11.26 32.62
C THR A 396 5.14 -11.29 32.30
N ILE A 397 4.43 -12.39 32.53
CA ILE A 397 2.96 -12.43 32.40
C ILE A 397 2.33 -11.39 33.34
N VAL A 398 2.74 -11.35 34.61
CA VAL A 398 2.19 -10.39 35.57
C VAL A 398 2.49 -8.94 35.17
N ASP A 399 3.73 -8.63 34.74
CA ASP A 399 4.07 -7.29 34.20
C ASP A 399 3.24 -6.93 32.95
N LYS A 400 2.99 -7.88 32.05
CA LYS A 400 2.19 -7.61 30.84
C LYS A 400 0.70 -7.46 31.14
N LEU A 401 0.16 -8.22 32.11
CA LEU A 401 -1.21 -8.06 32.57
C LEU A 401 -1.42 -6.70 33.25
N ALA A 402 -0.42 -6.18 33.97
CA ALA A 402 -0.46 -4.83 34.52
C ALA A 402 -0.61 -3.74 33.43
N LYS A 403 -0.17 -4.00 32.19
CA LYS A 403 -0.28 -3.05 31.06
C LYS A 403 -1.68 -2.97 30.43
N LEU A 404 -2.63 -3.78 30.91
CA LEU A 404 -4.06 -3.68 30.56
C LEU A 404 -4.76 -2.49 31.25
N LYS A 405 -4.10 -1.79 32.18
CA LYS A 405 -4.63 -0.70 33.03
C LYS A 405 -5.27 0.50 32.30
N GLU A 406 -5.04 0.71 31.01
CA GLU A 406 -5.33 1.99 30.33
C GLU A 406 -6.62 2.07 29.50
N THR A 407 -7.52 1.08 29.58
CA THR A 407 -8.90 1.30 29.11
C THR A 407 -9.71 1.88 30.27
N VAL A 408 -9.72 3.20 30.39
CA VAL A 408 -10.76 3.92 31.12
C VAL A 408 -12.04 3.78 30.29
N ASP A 409 -12.71 2.63 30.40
CA ASP A 409 -14.09 2.49 29.97
C ASP A 409 -14.98 3.06 31.10
N PRO A 410 -15.82 4.07 30.85
CA PRO A 410 -16.68 4.67 31.87
C PRO A 410 -17.74 3.68 32.43
N LEU A 411 -17.89 2.49 31.83
CA LEU A 411 -18.70 1.40 32.40
C LEU A 411 -18.00 0.65 33.55
N ILE A 412 -16.66 0.60 33.55
CA ILE A 412 -15.88 -0.15 34.55
C ILE A 412 -16.01 0.49 35.94
N ASP A 413 -16.09 1.83 36.02
CA ASP A 413 -16.27 2.55 37.28
C ASP A 413 -17.67 2.33 37.92
N ILE A 414 -18.69 2.01 37.12
CA ILE A 414 -20.06 1.73 37.62
C ILE A 414 -20.17 0.30 38.17
N GLU A 415 -19.45 -0.66 37.58
CA GLU A 415 -19.41 -2.04 38.07
C GLU A 415 -18.50 -2.21 39.30
N LEU A 416 -17.39 -1.46 39.39
CA LEU A 416 -16.49 -1.43 40.56
C LEU A 416 -17.18 -0.99 41.85
N GLN A 417 -18.17 -0.10 41.77
CA GLN A 417 -18.94 0.34 42.95
C GLN A 417 -19.94 -0.72 43.47
N LYS A 418 -20.17 -1.82 42.74
CA LYS A 418 -21.22 -2.81 43.06
C LYS A 418 -20.72 -4.20 43.47
N THR A 419 -19.48 -4.57 43.19
CA THR A 419 -18.97 -5.93 43.43
C THR A 419 -18.01 -6.01 44.63
N PRO A 420 -18.28 -6.85 45.64
CA PRO A 420 -17.37 -7.05 46.77
C PRO A 420 -16.08 -7.78 46.34
N ILE A 421 -14.99 -7.51 47.07
CA ILE A 421 -13.61 -7.97 46.77
C ILE A 421 -13.49 -9.50 46.70
N ASP A 422 -14.27 -10.24 47.49
CA ASP A 422 -14.26 -11.72 47.50
C ASP A 422 -14.89 -12.32 46.22
N ASP A 423 -15.89 -11.67 45.64
CA ASP A 423 -16.58 -12.12 44.41
C ASP A 423 -15.72 -11.83 43.15
N LEU A 424 -14.90 -10.77 43.21
CA LEU A 424 -13.88 -10.46 42.20
C LEU A 424 -12.73 -11.47 42.22
N ARG A 425 -12.35 -11.97 43.40
CA ARG A 425 -11.31 -13.00 43.54
C ARG A 425 -11.76 -14.33 42.95
N GLU A 426 -12.99 -14.76 43.23
CA GLU A 426 -13.54 -16.01 42.68
C GLU A 426 -13.67 -15.95 41.15
N ARG A 427 -14.17 -14.84 40.60
CA ARG A 427 -14.24 -14.61 39.14
C ARG A 427 -12.87 -14.55 38.45
N LEU A 428 -11.86 -14.01 39.13
CA LEU A 428 -10.50 -13.94 38.62
C LEU A 428 -9.78 -15.29 38.71
N GLU A 429 -10.02 -16.06 39.77
CA GLU A 429 -9.57 -17.45 39.90
C GLU A 429 -10.21 -18.34 38.83
N ASP A 430 -11.47 -18.11 38.46
CA ASP A 430 -12.15 -18.86 37.40
C ASP A 430 -11.58 -18.60 36.01
N LYS A 431 -11.19 -17.36 35.70
CA LYS A 431 -10.64 -16.95 34.40
C LYS A 431 -9.13 -17.22 34.24
N ILE A 432 -8.31 -16.90 35.25
CA ILE A 432 -6.84 -16.93 35.14
C ILE A 432 -6.23 -18.11 35.90
N GLY A 433 -6.97 -18.75 36.81
CA GLY A 433 -6.48 -19.83 37.68
C GLY A 433 -5.80 -19.33 38.95
N LYS A 434 -5.90 -20.13 40.02
CA LYS A 434 -5.43 -19.79 41.39
C LYS A 434 -3.97 -19.33 41.46
N TYR A 435 -3.10 -19.93 40.63
CA TYR A 435 -1.67 -19.65 40.63
C TYR A 435 -1.30 -18.23 40.14
N PHE A 436 -2.06 -17.70 39.19
CA PHE A 436 -1.87 -16.34 38.69
C PHE A 436 -2.72 -15.32 39.47
N ALA A 437 -3.87 -15.74 39.99
CA ALA A 437 -4.74 -14.90 40.82
C ALA A 437 -4.01 -14.36 42.06
N ASP A 438 -3.31 -15.24 42.79
CA ASP A 438 -2.52 -14.85 43.96
C ASP A 438 -1.35 -13.91 43.61
N GLY A 439 -0.79 -14.00 42.40
CA GLY A 439 0.30 -13.12 41.93
C GLY A 439 -0.17 -11.73 41.53
N VAL A 440 -1.28 -11.66 40.80
CA VAL A 440 -1.92 -10.40 40.39
C VAL A 440 -2.45 -9.66 41.62
N LEU A 441 -3.07 -10.37 42.57
CA LEU A 441 -3.52 -9.81 43.84
C LEU A 441 -2.36 -9.30 44.72
N ARG A 442 -1.19 -9.95 44.69
CA ARG A 442 -0.02 -9.55 45.50
C ARG A 442 0.84 -8.44 44.87
N GLN A 443 1.01 -8.42 43.54
CA GLN A 443 1.92 -7.48 42.86
C GLN A 443 1.21 -6.21 42.35
N ILE A 444 -0.06 -6.29 41.95
CA ILE A 444 -0.70 -5.21 41.22
C ILE A 444 -1.67 -4.43 42.10
N GLY A 445 -2.45 -5.09 42.98
CA GLY A 445 -3.31 -4.44 43.99
C GLY A 445 -4.40 -3.49 43.47
N ASP A 446 -4.41 -3.17 42.17
CA ASP A 446 -5.36 -2.24 41.52
C ASP A 446 -6.61 -2.98 41.03
N GLU A 447 -7.77 -2.61 41.60
CA GLU A 447 -9.10 -3.16 41.28
C GLU A 447 -9.49 -2.98 39.80
N HIS A 448 -8.99 -1.91 39.15
CA HIS A 448 -9.20 -1.66 37.71
C HIS A 448 -8.52 -2.67 36.80
N VAL A 449 -7.35 -3.21 37.18
CA VAL A 449 -6.66 -4.25 36.38
C VAL A 449 -7.40 -5.57 36.50
N ILE A 450 -7.89 -5.87 37.71
CA ILE A 450 -8.71 -7.05 38.00
C ILE A 450 -9.99 -7.01 37.16
N MET A 451 -10.68 -5.87 37.10
CA MET A 451 -11.88 -5.72 36.27
C MET A 451 -11.59 -5.74 34.76
N ALA A 452 -10.49 -5.15 34.29
CA ALA A 452 -10.10 -5.24 32.88
C ALA A 452 -9.84 -6.68 32.44
N ILE A 453 -9.30 -7.52 33.34
CA ILE A 453 -9.08 -8.95 33.09
C ILE A 453 -10.38 -9.78 33.24
N ILE A 454 -11.30 -9.37 34.11
CA ILE A 454 -12.61 -10.03 34.27
C ILE A 454 -13.53 -9.71 33.09
N ASN A 455 -13.50 -8.49 32.57
CA ASN A 455 -14.37 -8.07 31.47
C ASN A 455 -13.84 -8.49 30.09
N SER A 456 -12.65 -9.10 30.02
CA SER A 456 -12.01 -9.64 28.80
C SER A 456 -12.27 -11.10 28.53
#